data_AF-K0J407-F1
#
_entry.id   AF-K0J407-F1
#
_cell.length_a   1.000
_cell.length_b   1.000
_cell.length_c   1.000
_cell.angle_alpha   90.00
_cell.angle_beta   90.00
_cell.angle_gamma   90.00
#
_symmetry.space_group_name_H-M   'P 1'
#
loop_
_entity.id
_entity.type
_entity.pdbx_description
1 polymer ?
#
loop_
_entity_poly.entity_id
_entity_poly.type
_entity_poly.pdbx_seq_one_letter_code
_entity_poly.pdbx_strand_id
1 'polypeptide(L)' 'MHLPYIKISFIHTYNNGRIEGINNKIKVLSKVAYGYRNFYNFKKRMMIHFKFKSIETNLSKKMQKETRYEAAI' A
#
# COMPACT_ATOMS: atom_id res chain seq x y z
N MET A 1 18.38 -11.02 -26.58
CA MET A 1 18.48 -9.57 -26.89
C MET A 1 18.13 -8.63 -25.72
N HIS A 2 17.43 -9.05 -24.65
CA HIS A 2 16.92 -8.12 -23.61
C HIS A 2 17.89 -7.87 -22.43
N LEU A 3 18.84 -8.79 -22.23
CA LEU A 3 19.84 -8.73 -21.15
C LEU A 3 20.64 -7.42 -21.07
N PRO A 4 21.11 -6.79 -22.17
CA PRO A 4 21.81 -5.51 -22.09
C PRO A 4 20.92 -4.37 -21.56
N TYR A 5 19.65 -4.31 -21.96
CA TYR A 5 18.71 -3.29 -21.50
C TYR A 5 18.36 -3.44 -20.01
N ILE A 6 18.28 -4.68 -19.52
CA ILE A 6 18.09 -4.96 -18.10
C ILE A 6 19.29 -4.46 -17.29
N LYS A 7 20.53 -4.69 -17.76
CA LYS A 7 21.74 -4.17 -17.10
C LYS A 7 21.74 -2.64 -17.04
N ILE A 8 21.37 -1.97 -18.12
CA ILE A 8 21.27 -0.51 -18.22
C ILE A 8 20.26 0.05 -17.20
N SER A 9 19.13 -0.63 -17.00
CA SER A 9 18.12 -0.23 -16.00
C SER A 9 18.65 -0.24 -14.56
N PHE A 10 19.64 -1.07 -14.22
CA PHE A 10 20.22 -1.11 -12.87
C PHE A 10 21.32 -0.06 -12.65
N ILE A 11 21.90 0.45 -13.74
CA ILE A 11 22.96 1.47 -13.69
C ILE A 11 22.36 2.88 -13.60
N HIS A 12 21.23 3.12 -14.27
CA HIS A 12 20.59 4.43 -14.28
C HIS A 12 19.59 4.62 -13.14
N THR A 13 19.65 5.80 -12.52
CA THR A 13 18.72 6.24 -11.47
C THR A 13 17.30 6.47 -11.98
N TYR A 14 17.14 6.83 -13.26
CA TYR A 14 15.85 6.98 -13.92
C TYR A 14 15.53 5.75 -14.75
N ASN A 15 14.66 4.87 -14.24
CA ASN A 15 14.15 3.72 -14.96
C ASN A 15 12.67 3.47 -14.62
N ASN A 16 11.93 2.86 -15.56
CA ASN A 16 10.51 2.56 -15.40
C ASN A 16 10.25 1.34 -14.51
N GLY A 17 11.26 0.55 -14.18
CA GLY A 17 11.10 -0.73 -13.49
C GLY A 17 10.39 -0.62 -12.14
N ARG A 18 10.66 0.45 -11.38
CA ARG A 18 9.94 0.71 -10.12
C ARG A 18 8.45 0.99 -10.35
N ILE A 19 8.10 1.77 -11.37
CA ILE A 19 6.71 2.13 -11.71
C ILE A 19 5.97 0.90 -12.23
N GLU A 20 6.60 0.12 -13.11
CA GLU A 20 6.07 -1.12 -13.66
C GLU A 20 5.82 -2.16 -12.56
N GLY A 21 6.75 -2.31 -11.62
CA GLY A 21 6.61 -3.18 -10.46
C GLY A 21 5.41 -2.81 -9.58
N ILE A 22 5.21 -1.50 -9.35
CA ILE A 22 4.04 -0.99 -8.60
C ILE A 22 2.74 -1.29 -9.36
N ASN A 23 2.69 -0.98 -10.66
CA ASN A 23 1.51 -1.21 -11.50
C ASN A 23 1.13 -2.69 -11.57
N ASN A 24 2.11 -3.58 -11.73
CA ASN A 24 1.86 -5.02 -11.70
C ASN A 24 1.36 -5.49 -10.34
N LYS A 25 1.92 -4.97 -9.24
CA LYS A 25 1.45 -5.32 -7.90
C LYS A 25 -0.01 -4.89 -7.69
N ILE A 26 -0.39 -3.69 -8.14
CA ILE A 26 -1.80 -3.21 -8.08
C ILE A 26 -2.70 -4.13 -8.91
N LYS A 27 -2.33 -4.43 -10.17
CA LYS A 27 -3.11 -5.32 -11.05
C LYS A 27 -3.30 -6.71 -10.44
N VAL A 28 -2.25 -7.29 -9.85
CA VAL A 28 -2.33 -8.59 -9.16
C VAL A 28 -3.27 -8.50 -7.95
N LEU A 29 -3.18 -7.43 -7.15
CA LEU A 29 -4.08 -7.25 -6.00
C LEU A 29 -5.53 -7.10 -6.41
N SER A 30 -5.80 -6.40 -7.53
CA SER A 30 -7.14 -6.28 -8.11
C SER A 30 -7.64 -7.60 -8.71
N LYS A 31 -6.75 -8.50 -9.15
CA LYS A 31 -7.13 -9.81 -9.71
C LYS A 31 -7.39 -10.86 -8.62
N VAL A 32 -6.52 -10.93 -7.61
CA VAL A 32 -6.68 -11.83 -6.45
C VAL A 32 -7.82 -11.37 -5.53
N ALA A 33 -8.27 -10.13 -5.69
CA ALA A 33 -9.51 -9.60 -5.17
C ALA A 33 -10.75 -10.21 -5.85
N TYR A 34 -10.89 -11.53 -5.85
CA TYR A 34 -12.02 -12.23 -6.48
C TYR A 34 -13.41 -11.92 -5.85
N GLY A 35 -13.53 -10.93 -4.96
CA GLY A 35 -14.79 -10.59 -4.31
C GLY A 35 -14.86 -9.24 -3.57
N TYR A 36 -14.03 -8.23 -3.88
CA TYR A 36 -14.21 -6.90 -3.27
C TYR A 36 -15.34 -6.12 -3.95
N ARG A 37 -16.57 -6.60 -3.78
CA ARG A 37 -17.78 -5.76 -3.96
C ARG A 37 -17.74 -4.52 -3.04
N ASN A 38 -16.87 -4.56 -2.02
CA ASN A 38 -16.55 -3.45 -1.12
C ASN A 38 -15.12 -2.91 -1.34
N PHE A 39 -15.02 -1.68 -1.86
CA PHE A 39 -13.76 -0.93 -2.05
C PHE A 39 -12.93 -0.78 -0.78
N TYR A 40 -13.57 -0.74 0.39
CA TYR A 40 -12.90 -0.61 1.68
C TYR A 40 -11.92 -1.76 1.95
N ASN A 41 -12.30 -2.99 1.59
CA ASN A 41 -11.45 -4.16 1.77
C ASN A 41 -10.26 -4.16 0.79
N PHE A 42 -10.48 -3.69 -0.44
CA PHE A 42 -9.40 -3.47 -1.40
C PHE A 42 -8.39 -2.43 -0.90
N LYS A 43 -8.87 -1.29 -0.39
CA LYS A 43 -8.04 -0.22 0.18
C LYS A 43 -7.19 -0.73 1.36
N LYS A 44 -7.77 -1.50 2.28
CA LYS A 44 -7.03 -2.11 3.41
C LYS A 44 -5.90 -3.01 2.92
N ARG A 45 -6.18 -3.89 1.94
CA ARG A 45 -5.17 -4.79 1.39
C ARG A 45 -4.05 -4.02 0.69
N MET A 46 -4.39 -2.95 -0.04
CA MET A 46 -3.41 -2.04 -0.63
C MET A 46 -2.52 -1.39 0.43
N MET A 47 -3.10 -0.88 1.52
CA MET A 47 -2.34 -0.29 2.64
C MET A 47 -1.34 -1.28 3.26
N ILE A 48 -1.75 -2.54 3.47
CA ILE A 48 -0.89 -3.59 4.02
C ILE A 48 0.29 -3.90 3.08
N HIS A 49 0.01 -4.12 1.79
CA HIS A 49 1.05 -4.50 0.83
C HIS A 49 2.07 -3.40 0.53
N PHE A 50 1.64 -2.13 0.59
CA PHE A 50 2.52 -0.99 0.40
C PHE A 50 3.10 -0.44 1.71
N LYS A 51 2.80 -1.09 2.86
CA LYS A 51 3.22 -0.66 4.20
C LYS A 51 2.91 0.82 4.47
N PHE A 52 1.78 1.32 3.96
CA PHE A 52 1.38 2.70 4.18
C PHE A 52 0.98 2.88 5.65
N LYS A 53 1.69 3.77 6.37
CA LYS A 53 1.30 4.16 7.71
C LYS A 53 0.08 5.07 7.60
N SER A 54 -0.97 4.78 8.36
CA SER A 54 -2.05 5.76 8.53
C SER A 54 -1.45 7.02 9.14
N ILE A 55 -1.75 8.17 8.56
CA ILE A 55 -1.44 9.45 9.19
C ILE A 55 -2.26 9.49 10.49
N GLU A 56 -1.58 9.36 11.63
CA GLU A 56 -2.21 9.53 12.93
C GLU A 56 -2.54 11.02 13.11
N THR A 57 -3.79 11.37 12.84
CA THR A 57 -4.30 12.69 13.17
C THR A 57 -4.41 12.83 14.69
N ASN A 58 -4.09 14.02 15.22
CA ASN A 58 -4.18 14.31 16.65
C ASN A 58 -5.59 14.03 17.22
N LEU A 59 -6.61 14.12 16.37
CA LEU A 59 -7.99 13.76 16.69
C LEU A 59 -8.16 12.27 17.01
N SER A 60 -7.54 11.38 16.23
CA SER A 60 -7.60 9.93 16.47
C SER A 60 -6.90 9.53 17.78
N LYS A 61 -5.80 10.22 18.14
CA LYS A 61 -5.12 10.04 19.43
C LYS A 61 -6.01 10.46 20.60
N LYS A 62 -6.72 11.59 20.47
CA LYS A 62 -7.65 12.08 21.49
C LYS A 62 -8.81 11.11 21.71
N MET A 63 -9.43 10.66 20.62
CA MET A 63 -10.53 9.68 20.67
C MET A 63 -10.09 8.36 21.32
N GLN A 64 -8.93 7.81 20.95
CA GLN A 64 -8.39 6.59 21.59
C GLN A 64 -8.10 6.80 23.07
N LYS A 65 -7.66 8.00 23.47
CA LYS A 65 -7.44 8.34 24.88
C LYS A 65 -8.77 8.32 25.64
N GLU A 66 -9.80 8.99 25.12
CA GLU A 66 -11.17 8.99 25.67
C GLU A 66 -11.74 7.56 25.75
N THR A 67 -11.65 6.74 24.69
CA THR A 67 -12.18 5.37 24.72
C THR A 67 -11.48 4.49 25.77
N ARG A 68 -10.19 4.74 26.03
CA ARG A 68 -9.42 4.01 27.04
C ARG A 68 -9.77 4.45 28.46
N TYR A 69 -10.16 5.70 28.66
CA TYR A 69 -10.66 6.17 29.96
C TYR A 69 -12.04 5.58 30.25
N GLU A 70 -12.96 5.62 29.28
CA GLU A 70 -14.30 5.02 29.43
C GLU A 70 -14.26 3.51 29.67
N ALA A 71 -13.29 2.79 29.06
CA ALA A 71 -13.10 1.36 29.28
C ALA A 71 -12.36 1.01 30.59
N ALA A 72 -11.85 2.01 31.31
CA ALA A 72 -11.15 1.85 32.60
C ALA A 72 -12.02 2.25 33.81
N ILE A 73 -13.24 2.71 33.56
CA ILE A 73 -14.32 2.92 34.54
C ILE A 73 -15.12 1.63 34.65
#